data_AF-A0A5A9YVZ8-F1
#
_entry.id   AF-A0A5A9YVZ8-F1
#
_cell.length_a   1.000
_cell.length_b   1.000
_cell.length_c   1.000
_cell.angle_alpha   90.00
_cell.angle_beta   90.00
_cell.angle_gamma   90.00
#
_symmetry.space_group_name_H-M   'P 1'
#
loop_
_entity.id
_entity.type
_entity.pdbx_description
1 polymer ?
#
loop_
_entity_poly.entity_id
_entity_poly.type
_entity_poly.pdbx_seq_one_letter_code
_entity_poly.pdbx_strand_id
1 'polypeptide(L)'
;KSVPEILQALLKEHRVLDYEQRIYHEHLPREYCVQAGDSDHYLHDRLAFEEGLVYYFRFDEHRHTLVCSDRLYVQERIAGGPVLFSAQPEGDNPQPVLHSFRYSENVRTARQTQRDYSFKRPTYDQEHHLAGEALEHQDSSYE
;
A
#
# COMPACT_ATOMS: atom_id res chain seq x y z
N LYS A 1 1.19 -10.76 -17.99
CA LYS A 1 0.36 -9.69 -17.39
C LYS A 1 1.13 -9.10 -16.23
N SER A 2 1.13 -7.78 -16.06
CA SER A 2 1.62 -7.17 -14.82
C SER A 2 0.66 -7.49 -13.67
N VAL A 3 1.10 -7.32 -12.42
CA VAL A 3 0.21 -7.55 -11.28
C VAL A 3 -1.04 -6.66 -11.32
N PRO A 4 -0.96 -5.35 -11.61
CA PRO A 4 -2.18 -4.54 -11.69
C PRO A 4 -3.18 -5.07 -12.74
N GLU A 5 -2.70 -5.59 -13.88
CA GLU A 5 -3.56 -6.23 -14.89
C GLU A 5 -4.18 -7.56 -14.39
N ILE A 6 -3.44 -8.34 -13.58
CA ILE A 6 -3.96 -9.57 -12.95
C ILE A 6 -5.06 -9.22 -11.95
N LEU A 7 -4.82 -8.24 -11.07
CA LEU A 7 -5.79 -7.81 -10.07
C LEU A 7 -7.06 -7.25 -10.71
N GLN A 8 -6.91 -6.43 -11.76
CA GLN A 8 -8.06 -5.91 -12.51
C GLN A 8 -8.88 -7.03 -13.15
N ALA A 9 -8.22 -8.04 -13.73
CA ALA A 9 -8.92 -9.19 -14.31
C ALA A 9 -9.68 -9.99 -13.24
N LEU A 10 -9.04 -10.25 -12.10
CA LEU A 10 -9.64 -10.97 -10.97
C LEU A 10 -10.89 -10.26 -10.43
N LEU A 11 -10.80 -8.94 -10.21
CA LEU A 11 -11.94 -8.14 -9.75
C LEU A 11 -13.09 -8.14 -10.74
N LYS A 12 -12.79 -8.06 -12.04
CA LYS A 12 -13.79 -8.12 -13.11
C LYS A 12 -14.49 -9.48 -13.17
N GLU A 13 -13.77 -10.58 -12.98
CA GLU A 13 -14.35 -11.94 -12.91
C GLU A 13 -15.35 -12.07 -11.75
N HIS A 14 -15.07 -11.42 -10.62
CA HIS A 14 -15.96 -11.33 -9.45
C HIS A 14 -17.03 -10.23 -9.53
N ARG A 15 -17.14 -9.54 -10.68
CA ARG A 15 -18.11 -8.46 -10.91
C ARG A 15 -17.95 -7.26 -9.97
N VAL A 16 -16.73 -7.03 -9.48
CA VAL A 16 -16.37 -5.78 -8.79
C VAL A 16 -16.04 -4.74 -9.87
N LEU A 17 -17.06 -4.01 -10.31
CA LEU A 17 -16.97 -3.09 -11.45
C LEU A 17 -16.52 -1.68 -11.04
N ASP A 18 -16.84 -1.26 -9.82
CA ASP A 18 -16.45 0.04 -9.27
C ASP A 18 -15.01 -0.04 -8.73
N TYR A 19 -14.08 -0.19 -9.66
CA TYR A 19 -12.65 -0.30 -9.41
C TYR A 19 -11.88 0.80 -10.16
N GLU A 20 -11.05 1.54 -9.44
CA GLU A 20 -10.18 2.58 -9.96
C GLU A 20 -8.73 2.23 -9.64
N GLN A 21 -7.85 2.38 -10.63
CA GLN A 21 -6.43 2.04 -10.48
C GLN A 21 -5.57 3.26 -10.82
N ARG A 22 -4.74 3.69 -9.86
CA ARG A 22 -3.84 4.85 -9.95
C ARG A 22 -2.39 4.36 -9.84
N ILE A 23 -1.80 4.01 -10.98
CA ILE A 23 -0.43 3.49 -11.09
C ILE A 23 0.52 4.60 -11.54
N TYR A 24 1.61 4.79 -10.79
CA TYR A 24 2.60 5.84 -11.03
C TYR A 24 3.97 5.30 -11.45
N HIS A 25 4.28 4.04 -11.13
CA HIS A 25 5.52 3.35 -11.48
C HIS A 25 5.26 2.24 -12.50
N GLU A 26 6.31 1.81 -13.19
CA GLU A 26 6.23 0.69 -14.11
C GLU A 26 6.16 -0.62 -13.34
N HIS A 27 5.10 -1.40 -13.57
CA HIS A 27 4.98 -2.78 -13.07
C HIS A 27 5.26 -3.76 -14.20
N LEU A 28 6.35 -4.51 -14.07
CA LEU A 28 6.78 -5.43 -15.10
C LEU A 28 5.81 -6.62 -15.24
N PRO A 29 5.54 -7.09 -16.47
CA PRO A 29 4.79 -8.32 -16.67
C PRO A 29 5.50 -9.52 -16.03
N ARG A 30 4.75 -10.34 -15.29
CA ARG A 30 5.27 -11.60 -14.77
C ARG A 30 5.36 -12.64 -15.90
N GLU A 31 6.49 -13.35 -15.97
CA GLU A 31 6.67 -14.48 -16.89
C GLU A 31 5.69 -15.61 -16.55
N TYR A 32 5.47 -15.84 -15.26
CA TYR A 32 4.53 -16.83 -14.75
C TYR A 32 3.94 -16.40 -13.40
N CYS A 33 2.65 -16.66 -13.18
CA CYS A 33 1.96 -16.43 -11.91
C CYS A 33 0.87 -17.49 -11.72
N VAL A 34 0.78 -18.06 -10.52
CA VAL A 34 -0.15 -19.15 -10.20
C VAL A 34 -0.89 -18.86 -8.90
N GLN A 35 -2.13 -19.33 -8.81
CA GLN A 35 -2.94 -19.39 -7.61
C GLN A 35 -3.02 -20.86 -7.16
N ALA A 36 -2.34 -21.22 -6.08
CA ALA A 36 -2.17 -22.60 -5.66
C ALA A 36 -2.78 -22.85 -4.28
N GLY A 37 -4.06 -23.23 -4.25
CA GLY A 37 -4.79 -23.46 -2.99
C GLY A 37 -5.22 -22.18 -2.26
N ASP A 38 -4.97 -21.02 -2.86
CA ASP A 38 -5.32 -19.71 -2.33
C ASP A 38 -6.77 -19.34 -2.71
N SER A 39 -7.45 -18.59 -1.83
CA SER A 39 -8.68 -17.87 -2.21
C SER A 39 -8.34 -16.68 -3.10
N ASP A 40 -9.31 -16.22 -3.89
CA ASP A 40 -9.11 -15.07 -4.79
C ASP A 40 -8.74 -13.79 -4.01
N HIS A 41 -9.36 -13.59 -2.84
CA HIS A 41 -9.00 -12.46 -1.98
C HIS A 41 -7.57 -12.58 -1.45
N TYR A 42 -7.13 -13.78 -1.07
CA TYR A 42 -5.76 -14.00 -0.62
C TYR A 42 -4.75 -13.78 -1.77
N LEU A 43 -5.05 -14.25 -2.98
CA LEU A 43 -4.25 -13.98 -4.16
C LEU A 43 -4.14 -12.47 -4.41
N HIS A 44 -5.26 -11.75 -4.29
CA HIS A 44 -5.30 -10.30 -4.45
C HIS A 44 -4.35 -9.61 -3.47
N ASP A 45 -4.51 -9.86 -2.17
CA ASP A 45 -3.71 -9.22 -1.12
C ASP A 45 -2.23 -9.57 -1.27
N ARG A 46 -1.90 -10.85 -1.51
CA ARG A 46 -0.52 -11.30 -1.70
C ARG A 46 0.16 -10.56 -2.86
N LEU A 47 -0.48 -10.53 -4.02
CA LEU A 47 0.11 -9.86 -5.19
C LEU A 47 0.17 -8.34 -5.01
N ALA A 48 -0.85 -7.74 -4.38
CA ALA A 48 -0.84 -6.31 -4.08
C ALA A 48 0.35 -5.95 -3.18
N PHE A 49 0.56 -6.69 -2.09
CA PHE A 49 1.66 -6.42 -1.16
C PHE A 49 3.04 -6.67 -1.77
N GLU A 50 3.20 -7.72 -2.59
CA GLU A 50 4.46 -7.99 -3.30
C GLU A 50 4.90 -6.83 -4.20
N GLU A 51 3.95 -6.07 -4.76
CA GLU A 51 4.20 -4.96 -5.69
C GLU A 51 4.07 -3.58 -5.03
N GLY A 52 3.87 -3.52 -3.72
CA GLY A 52 3.69 -2.25 -3.00
C GLY A 52 2.38 -1.52 -3.33
N LEU A 53 1.36 -2.24 -3.79
CA LEU A 53 0.02 -1.69 -4.00
C LEU A 53 -0.71 -1.56 -2.66
N VAL A 54 -1.32 -0.40 -2.46
CA VAL A 54 -2.23 -0.09 -1.35
C VAL A 54 -3.60 0.25 -1.92
N TYR A 55 -4.66 -0.07 -1.18
CA TYR A 55 -6.02 0.28 -1.59
C TYR A 55 -6.82 0.93 -0.46
N TYR A 56 -7.84 1.67 -0.86
CA TYR A 56 -8.84 2.25 0.02
C TYR A 56 -10.21 2.31 -0.68
N PHE A 57 -11.27 2.47 0.10
CA PHE A 57 -12.62 2.64 -0.44
C PHE A 57 -13.01 4.11 -0.45
N ARG A 58 -13.47 4.60 -1.60
CA ARG A 58 -14.18 5.87 -1.70
C ARG A 58 -15.67 5.59 -1.67
N PHE A 59 -16.36 6.15 -0.67
CA PHE A 59 -17.80 6.00 -0.51
C PHE A 59 -18.50 7.28 -0.99
N ASP A 60 -19.31 7.14 -2.02
CA ASP A 60 -20.27 8.13 -2.48
C ASP A 60 -21.71 7.67 -2.14
N GLU A 61 -22.69 8.57 -2.23
CA GLU A 61 -24.10 8.29 -1.89
C GLU A 61 -24.69 7.10 -2.66
N HIS A 62 -24.23 6.87 -3.89
CA HIS A 62 -24.79 5.86 -4.79
C HIS A 62 -23.77 4.82 -5.25
N ARG A 63 -22.50 4.96 -4.89
CA ARG A 63 -21.41 4.13 -5.41
C ARG A 63 -20.29 4.00 -4.40
N HIS A 64 -19.68 2.82 -4.33
CA HIS A 64 -18.50 2.57 -3.50
C HIS A 64 -17.39 2.06 -4.40
N THR A 65 -16.31 2.82 -4.51
CA THR A 65 -15.21 2.52 -5.42
C THR A 65 -14.01 2.01 -4.65
N LEU A 66 -13.51 0.83 -5.02
CA LEU A 66 -12.20 0.35 -4.59
C LEU A 66 -11.13 1.09 -5.40
N VAL A 67 -10.31 1.89 -4.73
CA VAL A 67 -9.21 2.64 -5.35
C VAL A 67 -7.89 1.99 -4.95
N CYS A 68 -7.12 1.51 -5.94
CA CYS A 68 -5.80 0.91 -5.73
C CYS A 68 -4.69 1.80 -6.29
N SER A 69 -3.57 1.91 -5.58
CA SER A 69 -2.41 2.72 -5.99
C SER A 69 -1.09 2.16 -5.47
N ASP A 70 -0.02 2.42 -6.21
CA ASP A 70 1.38 2.12 -5.84
C ASP A 70 2.08 3.33 -5.18
N ARG A 71 1.30 4.33 -4.76
CA ARG A 71 1.82 5.52 -4.07
C ARG A 71 1.00 5.87 -2.85
N LEU A 72 1.70 6.28 -1.79
CA LEU A 72 1.08 6.81 -0.57
C LEU A 72 0.56 8.25 -0.78
N TYR A 73 -0.45 8.63 0.02
CA TYR A 73 -1.03 9.98 0.03
C TYR A 73 -1.70 10.42 -1.27
N VAL A 74 -2.24 9.47 -2.05
CA VAL A 74 -3.02 9.73 -3.28
C VAL A 74 -4.50 9.99 -3.00
N GLN A 75 -4.93 9.91 -1.73
CA GLN A 75 -6.29 10.17 -1.31
C GLN A 75 -6.64 11.66 -1.48
N GLU A 76 -7.88 11.91 -1.89
CA GLU A 76 -8.41 13.27 -1.99
C GLU A 76 -8.65 13.85 -0.59
N ARG A 77 -8.53 15.18 -0.47
CA ARG A 77 -8.87 15.86 0.78
C ARG A 77 -10.37 15.79 1.02
N ILE A 78 -10.76 15.38 2.22
CA ILE A 78 -12.15 15.45 2.67
C ILE A 78 -12.57 16.93 2.73
N ALA A 79 -13.73 17.25 2.17
CA ALA A 79 -14.30 18.60 2.22
C ALA A 79 -14.62 18.99 3.67
N GLY A 80 -14.56 20.30 3.99
CA GLY A 80 -14.89 20.82 5.33
C GLY A 80 -13.74 21.48 6.08
N GLY A 81 -12.54 21.56 5.49
CA GLY A 81 -11.41 22.27 6.08
C GLY A 81 -10.72 21.49 7.21
N PRO A 82 -9.83 22.13 7.97
CA PRO A 82 -9.08 21.45 9.04
C PRO A 82 -9.99 21.10 10.23
N VAL A 83 -9.77 19.92 10.82
CA VAL A 83 -10.42 19.50 12.06
C VAL A 83 -9.71 20.16 13.25
N LEU A 84 -10.47 20.79 14.15
CA LEU A 84 -9.91 21.44 15.34
C LEU A 84 -9.52 20.42 16.41
N PHE A 85 -8.66 20.83 17.34
CA PHE A 85 -8.27 20.03 18.50
C PHE A 85 -8.77 20.67 19.80
N SER A 86 -9.32 19.87 20.71
CA SER A 86 -9.73 20.28 22.05
C SER A 86 -9.39 19.19 23.08
N ALA A 87 -8.58 19.53 24.07
CA ALA A 87 -8.18 18.60 25.15
C ALA A 87 -9.32 18.31 26.15
N GLN A 88 -10.52 18.86 25.95
CA GLN A 88 -11.71 18.65 26.78
C GLN A 88 -12.72 17.73 26.06
N PRO A 89 -12.63 16.39 26.24
CA PRO A 89 -13.52 15.44 25.58
C PRO A 89 -14.99 15.56 26.03
N GLU A 90 -15.22 16.04 27.27
CA GLU A 90 -16.56 16.27 27.83
C GLU A 90 -17.09 17.69 27.57
N GLY A 91 -16.32 18.52 26.86
CA GLY A 91 -16.76 19.88 26.51
C GLY A 91 -17.85 19.83 25.44
N ASP A 92 -18.86 20.70 25.58
CA ASP A 92 -19.88 20.92 24.56
C ASP A 92 -19.25 21.70 23.38
N ASN A 93 -18.49 20.99 22.55
CA ASN A 93 -17.80 21.56 21.41
C ASN A 93 -18.83 21.82 20.28
N PRO A 94 -18.83 23.01 19.66
CA PRO A 94 -19.86 23.39 18.68
C PRO A 94 -19.77 22.60 17.35
N GLN A 95 -18.68 21.86 17.14
CA GLN A 95 -18.43 21.02 15.98
C GLN A 95 -17.53 19.84 16.37
N PRO A 96 -17.43 18.79 15.53
CA PRO A 96 -16.50 17.68 15.77
C PRO A 96 -15.04 18.15 15.88
N VAL A 97 -14.34 17.67 16.90
CA VAL A 97 -12.93 17.99 17.16
C VAL A 97 -12.14 16.74 17.54
N LEU A 98 -10.83 16.79 17.36
CA LEU A 98 -9.90 15.78 17.88
C LEU A 98 -9.65 16.04 19.38
N HIS A 99 -9.62 14.97 20.18
CA HIS A 99 -9.43 15.09 21.63
C HIS A 99 -8.10 14.56 22.16
N SER A 100 -7.39 13.77 21.36
CA SER A 100 -6.11 13.21 21.74
C SER A 100 -5.19 13.06 20.55
N PHE A 101 -3.90 13.31 20.77
CA PHE A 101 -2.83 12.98 19.85
C PHE A 101 -1.83 12.09 20.58
N ARG A 102 -1.33 11.06 19.91
CA ARG A 102 -0.25 10.20 20.42
C ARG A 102 0.83 10.13 19.36
N TYR A 103 2.06 10.39 19.78
CA TYR A 103 3.23 10.23 18.95
C TYR A 103 4.02 9.02 19.46
N SER A 104 4.52 8.21 18.53
CA SER A 104 5.35 7.05 18.84
C SER A 104 6.43 6.91 17.80
N GLU A 105 7.64 6.61 18.25
CA GLU A 105 8.76 6.21 17.42
C GLU A 105 9.05 4.73 17.67
N ASN A 106 9.44 4.02 16.62
CA ASN A 106 9.81 2.61 16.72
C ASN A 106 11.09 2.40 15.91
N VAL A 107 12.05 1.67 16.48
CA VAL A 107 13.20 1.20 15.72
C VAL A 107 12.72 0.15 14.72
N ARG A 108 13.16 0.28 13.46
CA ARG A 108 12.79 -0.61 12.37
C ARG A 108 14.03 -0.95 11.55
N THR A 109 13.95 -2.05 10.81
CA THR A 109 14.99 -2.47 9.86
C THR A 109 15.40 -1.30 8.95
N ALA A 110 16.66 -0.91 9.05
CA ALA A 110 17.27 0.19 8.30
C ALA A 110 17.81 -0.27 6.94
N ARG A 111 17.97 -1.58 6.73
CA ARG A 111 18.46 -2.14 5.47
C ARG A 111 17.76 -3.44 5.13
N GLN A 112 17.30 -3.53 3.90
CA GLN A 112 16.84 -4.78 3.30
C GLN A 112 17.83 -5.21 2.23
N THR A 113 18.23 -6.49 2.27
CA THR A 113 19.02 -7.12 1.21
C THR A 113 18.17 -8.22 0.59
N GLN A 114 18.02 -8.18 -0.74
CA GLN A 114 17.32 -9.20 -1.50
C GLN A 114 18.29 -9.84 -2.49
N ARG A 115 18.21 -11.15 -2.64
CA ARG A 115 19.06 -11.90 -3.55
C ARG A 115 18.25 -12.98 -4.26
N ASP A 116 18.52 -13.15 -5.55
CA ASP A 116 17.87 -14.18 -6.37
C ASP A 116 18.92 -14.89 -7.25
N TYR A 117 18.48 -15.84 -8.06
CA TYR A 117 19.32 -16.60 -8.97
C TYR A 117 18.65 -16.75 -10.34
N SER A 118 19.42 -16.51 -11.40
CA SER A 118 19.00 -16.88 -12.75
C SER A 118 19.96 -17.89 -13.36
N PHE A 119 19.43 -19.05 -13.73
CA PHE A 119 20.17 -20.06 -14.49
C PHE A 119 20.69 -19.55 -15.84
N LYS A 120 20.08 -18.50 -16.40
CA LYS A 120 20.54 -17.85 -17.65
C LYS A 120 21.81 -17.02 -17.44
N ARG A 121 22.09 -16.57 -16.20
CA ARG A 121 23.29 -15.82 -15.80
C ARG A 121 23.75 -16.27 -14.40
N PRO A 122 24.29 -17.48 -14.25
CA PRO A 122 24.53 -18.09 -12.94
C PRO A 122 25.66 -17.44 -12.14
N THR A 123 26.54 -16.68 -12.79
CA THR A 123 27.63 -15.94 -12.14
C THR A 123 27.22 -14.52 -11.72
N TYR A 124 26.02 -14.06 -12.08
CA TYR A 124 25.52 -12.76 -11.67
C TYR A 124 24.88 -12.87 -10.29
N ASP A 125 25.33 -12.03 -9.35
CA ASP A 125 25.02 -12.16 -7.92
C ASP A 125 23.56 -11.86 -7.57
N GLN A 126 22.88 -11.05 -8.42
CA GLN A 126 21.49 -10.59 -8.26
C GLN A 126 21.15 -10.08 -6.85
N GLU A 127 22.13 -9.48 -6.19
CA GLU A 127 21.97 -8.89 -4.88
C GLU A 127 21.58 -7.41 -5.01
N HIS A 128 20.52 -7.02 -4.32
CA HIS A 128 20.01 -5.66 -4.27
C HIS A 128 19.90 -5.23 -2.81
N HIS A 129 20.29 -3.99 -2.53
CA HIS A 129 20.15 -3.39 -1.20
C HIS A 129 19.23 -2.19 -1.28
N LEU A 130 18.31 -2.11 -0.33
CA LEU A 130 17.48 -0.94 -0.08
C LEU A 130 17.78 -0.42 1.32
N ALA A 131 18.12 0.85 1.43
CA ALA A 131 18.22 1.54 2.72
C ALA A 131 16.86 2.14 3.09
N GLY A 132 16.53 2.11 4.38
CA GLY A 132 15.34 2.76 4.91
C GLY A 132 15.39 4.27 4.71
N GLU A 133 14.22 4.88 4.60
CA GLU A 133 14.05 6.33 4.60
C GLU A 133 13.96 6.85 6.06
N ALA A 134 14.27 8.14 6.28
CA ALA A 134 14.14 8.81 7.58
C ALA A 134 14.88 8.15 8.77
N LEU A 135 16.14 7.78 8.56
CA LEU A 135 17.02 7.16 9.58
C LEU A 135 17.60 8.17 10.59
N GLU A 136 17.08 9.40 10.67
CA GLU A 136 17.64 10.50 11.46
C GLU A 136 17.68 10.21 12.97
N HIS A 137 16.84 9.28 13.43
CA HIS A 137 16.70 8.89 14.83
C HIS A 137 17.09 7.42 15.11
N GLN A 138 17.76 6.73 14.17
CA GLN A 138 18.24 5.36 14.35
C GLN A 138 19.56 5.06 13.64
N ASP A 139 20.23 3.98 14.02
CA ASP A 139 21.45 3.53 13.34
C ASP A 139 21.11 2.98 11.94
N SER A 140 21.92 3.35 10.94
CA SER A 140 21.69 2.93 9.55
C SER A 140 22.04 1.46 9.29
N SER A 141 22.66 0.78 10.25
CA SER A 141 23.00 -0.65 10.20
C SER A 141 22.06 -1.54 11.01
N TYR A 142 20.97 -0.98 11.57
CA TYR A 142 20.02 -1.76 12.35
C TYR A 142 19.23 -2.74 11.44
N GLU A 143 19.29 -4.04 11.75
CA GLU A 143 18.57 -5.12 11.03
C GLU A 143 17.28 -5.53 11.75
#